data_AF-S4PC07-F1
#
_entry.id   AF-S4PC07-F1
#
_cell.length_a   1.000
_cell.length_b   1.000
_cell.length_c   1.000
_cell.angle_alpha   90.00
_cell.angle_beta   90.00
_cell.angle_gamma   90.00
#
_symmetry.space_group_name_H-M   'P 1'
#
loop_
_entity.id
_entity.type
_entity.pdbx_description
1 polymer ?
#
loop_
_entity_poly.entity_id
_entity_poly.type
_entity_poly.pdbx_seq_one_letter_code
_entity_poly.pdbx_strand_id
1 'polypeptide(L)'
;MRKSTTNLTPEMFEAVREVRARTYHNVLIKPHKLAKDVRMNILLQPYISPRDKAMIVQNVTLSDLKDFTERLLDRLYVQILVQGNLAWHEAIKISENVLHNIKWEGISEKEMPEIKVYQLPLGERKIRVL
;
A
#
# COMPACT_ATOMS: atom_id res chain seq x y z
N MET A 1 8.97 21.83 1.13
CA MET A 1 9.71 21.59 -0.14
C MET A 1 10.00 20.10 -0.21
N ARG A 2 9.40 19.38 -1.16
CA ARG A 2 9.47 17.90 -1.21
C ARG A 2 10.90 17.47 -1.52
N LYS A 3 11.61 16.90 -0.53
CA LYS A 3 12.97 16.37 -0.67
C LYS A 3 13.07 14.99 -0.02
N SER A 4 12.19 14.07 -0.42
CA SER A 4 12.11 12.75 0.24
C SER A 4 13.18 11.76 -0.23
N THR A 5 13.75 11.94 -1.42
CA THR A 5 14.65 10.95 -2.07
C THR A 5 16.11 11.39 -2.14
N THR A 6 16.44 12.61 -1.69
CA THR A 6 17.79 13.19 -1.84
C THR A 6 18.89 12.43 -1.11
N ASN A 7 18.54 11.59 -0.13
CA ASN A 7 19.50 10.83 0.69
C ASN A 7 19.44 9.31 0.44
N LEU A 8 18.74 8.85 -0.59
CA LEU A 8 18.60 7.42 -0.88
C LEU A 8 19.80 6.91 -1.68
N THR A 9 20.63 6.07 -1.07
CA THR A 9 21.77 5.44 -1.75
C THR A 9 21.36 4.13 -2.44
N PRO A 10 22.07 3.72 -3.52
CA PRO A 10 21.84 2.43 -4.17
C PRO A 10 21.94 1.24 -3.22
N GLU A 11 22.90 1.27 -2.29
CA GLU A 11 23.12 0.18 -1.33
C GLU A 11 21.95 0.02 -0.37
N MET A 12 21.39 1.15 0.11
CA MET A 12 20.19 1.13 0.95
C MET A 12 18.98 0.57 0.21
N PHE A 13 18.81 0.96 -1.06
CA PHE A 13 17.74 0.47 -1.90
C PHE A 13 17.85 -1.04 -2.11
N GLU A 14 19.03 -1.53 -2.50
CA GLU A 14 19.28 -2.95 -2.74
C GLU A 14 19.06 -3.80 -1.49
N ALA A 15 19.59 -3.36 -0.34
CA ALA A 15 19.39 -4.07 0.93
C ALA A 15 17.90 -4.18 1.30
N VAL A 16 17.11 -3.11 1.14
CA VAL A 16 15.67 -3.14 1.39
C VAL A 16 14.95 -4.03 0.38
N ARG A 17 15.30 -3.96 -0.91
CA ARG A 17 14.71 -4.78 -1.97
C ARG A 17 14.90 -6.27 -1.70
N GLU A 18 16.11 -6.68 -1.31
CA GLU A 18 16.41 -8.07 -0.97
C GLU A 18 15.60 -8.55 0.24
N VAL A 19 15.55 -7.75 1.31
CA VAL A 19 14.74 -8.07 2.50
C VAL A 19 13.26 -8.19 2.14
N ARG A 20 12.74 -7.34 1.25
CA ARG A 20 11.34 -7.40 0.79
C ARG A 20 11.07 -8.66 -0.03
N ALA A 21 11.95 -9.01 -0.97
CA ALA A 21 11.83 -10.23 -1.75
C ALA A 21 11.75 -11.47 -0.84
N ARG A 22 12.68 -11.58 0.12
CA ARG A 22 12.70 -12.66 1.10
C ARG A 22 11.43 -12.69 1.96
N THR A 23 10.95 -11.52 2.38
CA THR A 23 9.72 -11.39 3.18
C THR A 23 8.50 -11.90 2.42
N TYR A 24 8.35 -11.57 1.14
CA TYR A 24 7.22 -12.02 0.33
C TYR A 24 7.18 -13.55 0.21
N HIS A 25 8.35 -14.19 0.01
CA HIS A 25 8.43 -15.66 0.03
C HIS A 25 8.12 -16.24 1.42
N ASN A 26 8.72 -15.70 2.48
CA ASN A 26 8.57 -16.23 3.84
C ASN A 26 7.14 -16.14 4.38
N VAL A 27 6.35 -15.16 3.92
CA VAL A 27 4.94 -15.04 4.29
C VAL A 27 4.15 -16.27 3.83
N LEU A 28 4.42 -16.78 2.62
CA LEU A 28 3.64 -17.88 2.03
C LEU A 28 4.03 -19.27 2.57
N ILE A 29 5.15 -19.38 3.29
CA ILE A 29 5.56 -20.63 3.96
C ILE A 29 4.66 -20.93 5.18
N LYS A 30 4.08 -19.90 5.80
CA LYS A 30 3.25 -20.07 7.00
C LYS A 30 1.83 -20.50 6.60
N PRO A 31 1.32 -21.68 7.02
CA PRO A 31 0.03 -22.19 6.54
C PRO A 31 -1.15 -21.24 6.75
N HIS A 32 -1.24 -20.61 7.93
CA HIS A 32 -2.30 -19.63 8.22
C HIS A 32 -2.23 -18.36 7.35
N LYS A 33 -1.03 -17.96 6.90
CA LYS A 33 -0.85 -16.82 6.00
C LYS A 33 -1.21 -17.20 4.56
N LEU A 34 -0.82 -18.39 4.12
CA LEU A 34 -1.21 -18.93 2.82
C LEU A 34 -2.73 -19.10 2.71
N ALA A 35 -3.38 -19.63 3.75
CA ALA A 35 -4.84 -19.74 3.80
C ALA A 35 -5.53 -18.37 3.70
N LYS A 36 -4.96 -17.35 4.36
CA LYS A 36 -5.44 -15.96 4.22
C LYS A 36 -5.23 -15.44 2.81
N ASP A 37 -4.06 -15.64 2.20
CA ASP A 37 -3.75 -15.20 0.84
C ASP A 37 -4.75 -15.76 -0.17
N VAL A 38 -4.96 -17.08 -0.17
CA VAL A 38 -5.94 -17.75 -1.03
C VAL A 38 -7.34 -17.19 -0.83
N ARG A 39 -7.77 -17.03 0.43
CA ARG A 39 -9.09 -16.43 0.74
C ARG A 39 -9.22 -15.02 0.16
N MET A 40 -8.20 -14.18 0.32
CA MET A 40 -8.24 -12.80 -0.18
C MET A 40 -8.21 -12.75 -1.70
N ASN A 41 -7.44 -13.64 -2.35
CA ASN A 41 -7.39 -13.76 -3.81
C ASN A 41 -8.73 -14.16 -4.43
N ILE A 42 -9.51 -14.98 -3.73
CA ILE A 42 -10.86 -15.37 -4.18
C ILE A 42 -11.89 -14.27 -3.92
N LEU A 43 -11.76 -13.57 -2.79
CA LEU A 43 -12.79 -12.63 -2.36
C LEU A 43 -12.61 -11.23 -2.94
N LEU A 44 -11.38 -10.76 -3.17
CA LEU A 44 -11.13 -9.35 -3.48
C LEU A 44 -10.78 -9.09 -4.95
N GLN A 45 -11.26 -7.96 -5.46
CA GLN A 45 -10.89 -7.42 -6.77
C GLN A 45 -10.66 -5.89 -6.68
N PRO A 46 -9.48 -5.37 -7.06
CA PRO A 46 -8.25 -6.12 -7.36
C PRO A 46 -7.60 -6.69 -6.09
N TYR A 47 -6.85 -7.78 -6.23
CA TYR A 47 -5.97 -8.31 -5.19
C TYR A 47 -4.58 -8.54 -5.73
N ILE A 48 -3.57 -7.99 -5.04
CA ILE A 48 -2.15 -8.20 -5.36
C ILE A 48 -1.56 -9.12 -4.28
N SER A 49 -1.35 -10.39 -4.64
CA SER A 49 -0.86 -11.40 -3.71
C SER A 49 0.62 -11.19 -3.35
N PRO A 50 1.12 -11.75 -2.24
CA PRO A 50 2.55 -11.79 -1.95
C PRO A 50 3.36 -12.49 -3.05
N ARG A 51 2.75 -13.46 -3.77
CA ARG A 51 3.37 -14.12 -4.92
C ARG A 51 3.59 -13.13 -6.06
N ASP A 52 2.57 -12.34 -6.41
CA ASP A 52 2.69 -11.32 -7.46
C ASP A 52 3.77 -10.30 -7.10
N LYS A 53 3.81 -9.87 -5.83
CA LYS A 53 4.85 -8.96 -5.33
C LYS A 53 6.25 -9.57 -5.42
N ALA A 54 6.41 -10.84 -5.04
CA ALA A 54 7.69 -11.54 -5.14
C ALA A 54 8.19 -11.67 -6.58
N MET A 55 7.27 -11.87 -7.54
CA MET A 55 7.60 -11.99 -8.96
C MET A 55 8.12 -10.68 -9.56
N ILE A 56 7.59 -9.53 -9.12
CA ILE A 56 7.94 -8.22 -9.70
C ILE A 56 9.03 -7.46 -8.94
N VAL A 57 9.24 -7.72 -7.63
CA VAL A 57 10.10 -6.89 -6.78
C VAL A 57 11.55 -6.81 -7.26
N GLN A 58 12.06 -7.87 -7.89
CA GLN A 58 13.42 -7.90 -8.44
C GLN A 58 13.57 -6.99 -9.67
N ASN A 59 12.47 -6.70 -10.37
CA ASN A 59 12.46 -5.84 -11.55
C ASN A 59 12.30 -4.35 -11.19
N VAL A 60 11.96 -4.03 -9.93
CA VAL A 60 11.86 -2.66 -9.46
C VAL A 60 13.26 -2.07 -9.33
N THR A 61 13.49 -0.92 -9.94
CA THR A 61 14.76 -0.19 -9.91
C THR A 61 14.71 1.00 -8.96
N LEU A 62 15.89 1.53 -8.61
CA LEU A 62 16.01 2.77 -7.85
C LEU A 62 15.39 3.96 -8.60
N SER A 63 15.49 3.97 -9.93
CA SER A 63 14.87 5.02 -10.77
C SER A 63 13.34 4.97 -10.63
N ASP A 64 12.76 3.77 -10.77
CA ASP A 64 11.31 3.58 -10.63
C ASP A 64 10.81 4.10 -9.28
N LEU A 65 11.56 3.84 -8.21
CA LEU A 65 11.22 4.31 -6.87
C LEU A 65 11.31 5.84 -6.74
N LYS A 66 12.34 6.46 -7.32
CA LYS A 66 12.49 7.93 -7.31
C LYS A 66 11.34 8.59 -8.07
N ASP A 67 11.09 8.13 -9.29
CA ASP A 67 10.03 8.64 -10.16
C ASP A 67 8.65 8.41 -9.55
N PHE A 68 8.43 7.27 -8.89
CA PHE A 68 7.21 7.00 -8.16
C PHE A 68 7.03 7.92 -6.96
N THR A 69 8.09 8.18 -6.19
CA THR A 69 8.01 9.02 -4.98
C THR A 69 7.66 10.46 -5.31
N GLU A 70 8.17 10.98 -6.43
CA GLU A 70 7.81 12.32 -6.91
C GLU A 70 6.32 12.40 -7.24
N ARG A 71 5.82 11.45 -8.04
CA ARG A 71 4.41 11.40 -8.47
C ARG A 71 3.42 11.03 -7.36
N LEU A 72 3.84 10.24 -6.38
CA LEU A 72 2.96 9.73 -5.32
C LEU A 72 2.32 10.87 -4.53
N LEU A 73 3.05 11.96 -4.28
CA LEU A 73 2.57 13.08 -3.48
C LEU A 73 1.85 14.15 -4.31
N ASP A 74 1.85 14.05 -5.64
CA ASP A 74 1.22 15.04 -6.52
C ASP A 74 -0.30 14.98 -6.41
N ARG A 75 -0.88 13.78 -6.41
CA ARG A 75 -2.34 13.59 -6.45
C ARG A 75 -2.78 12.59 -5.39
N LEU A 76 -3.55 13.06 -4.40
CA LEU A 76 -3.92 12.28 -3.22
C LEU A 76 -5.33 12.60 -2.74
N TYR A 77 -5.94 11.63 -2.06
CA TYR A 77 -7.04 11.85 -1.13
C TYR A 77 -6.53 11.59 0.28
N VAL A 78 -6.74 12.54 1.19
CA VAL A 78 -6.27 12.46 2.57
C VAL A 78 -7.47 12.53 3.50
N GLN A 79 -7.68 11.46 4.25
CA GLN A 79 -8.66 11.40 5.34
C GLN A 79 -7.92 11.38 6.66
N ILE A 80 -8.24 12.33 7.55
CA ILE A 80 -7.55 12.51 8.84
C ILE A 80 -8.55 12.24 9.96
N LEU A 81 -8.20 11.33 10.86
CA LEU A 81 -8.88 11.14 12.14
C LEU A 81 -8.00 11.68 13.26
N VAL A 82 -8.48 12.71 13.97
CA VAL A 82 -7.82 13.25 15.16
C VAL A 82 -8.66 12.89 16.38
N GLN A 83 -8.06 12.18 17.33
CA GLN A 83 -8.74 11.70 18.53
C GLN A 83 -7.83 11.85 19.75
N GLY A 84 -8.36 12.43 20.82
CA GLY A 84 -7.64 12.58 22.08
C GLY A 84 -8.06 13.84 22.85
N ASN A 85 -7.26 14.19 23.85
CA ASN A 85 -7.40 15.44 24.59
C ASN A 85 -6.82 16.61 23.78
N LEU A 86 -7.60 17.10 22.82
CA LEU A 86 -7.21 18.17 21.91
C LEU A 86 -8.45 19.03 21.61
N ALA A 87 -8.28 20.35 21.54
CA ALA A 87 -9.37 21.20 21.12
C ALA A 87 -9.64 21.05 19.61
N TRP A 88 -10.90 21.16 19.19
CA TRP A 88 -11.30 20.94 17.79
C TRP A 88 -10.56 21.84 16.79
N HIS A 89 -10.22 23.07 17.17
CA HIS A 89 -9.53 24.02 16.31
C HIS A 89 -8.03 23.67 16.15
N GLU A 90 -7.42 23.01 17.12
CA GLU A 90 -6.06 22.48 16.98
C GLU A 90 -6.03 21.29 16.01
N ALA A 91 -7.08 20.46 16.00
CA ALA A 91 -7.24 19.38 15.03
C ALA A 91 -7.33 19.92 13.58
N ILE A 92 -8.05 21.04 13.40
CA ILE A 92 -8.12 21.73 12.10
C ILE A 92 -6.74 22.26 11.71
N LYS A 93 -6.04 22.97 12.60
CA LYS A 93 -4.68 23.47 12.33
C LYS A 93 -3.71 22.36 11.95
N ILE A 94 -3.79 21.20 12.60
CA ILE A 94 -2.97 20.02 12.23
C ILE A 94 -3.29 19.59 10.79
N SER A 95 -4.57 19.53 10.43
CA SER A 95 -5.02 19.14 9.09
C SER A 95 -4.57 20.16 8.02
N GLU A 96 -4.67 21.46 8.31
CA GLU A 96 -4.19 22.54 7.45
C GLU A 96 -2.67 22.50 7.27
N ASN A 97 -1.91 22.18 8.32
CA ASN A 97 -0.46 22.02 8.24
C ASN A 97 -0.07 20.86 7.31
N VAL A 98 -0.81 19.74 7.33
CA VAL A 98 -0.60 18.64 6.39
C VAL A 98 -0.82 19.11 4.95
N LEU A 99 -1.91 19.84 4.69
CA LEU A 99 -2.20 20.43 3.38
C LEU A 99 -1.10 21.38 2.92
N HIS A 100 -0.66 22.29 3.81
CA HIS A 100 0.37 23.27 3.50
C HIS A 100 1.75 22.65 3.21
N ASN A 101 2.08 21.53 3.87
CA ASN A 101 3.37 20.87 3.73
C ASN A 101 3.46 19.99 2.48
N ILE A 102 2.43 19.19 2.22
CA ILE A 102 2.42 18.23 1.12
C ILE A 102 2.05 18.92 -0.20
N LYS A 103 1.10 19.87 -0.18
CA LYS A 103 0.63 20.64 -1.36
C LYS A 103 0.22 19.74 -2.54
N TRP A 104 -0.70 18.82 -2.33
CA TRP A 104 -1.19 17.90 -3.36
C TRP A 104 -2.44 18.43 -4.07
N GLU A 105 -2.75 17.87 -5.22
CA GLU A 105 -4.02 18.02 -5.91
C GLU A 105 -4.98 16.89 -5.51
N GLY A 106 -6.24 17.23 -5.26
CA GLY A 106 -7.27 16.24 -4.96
C GLY A 106 -7.47 15.25 -6.11
N ILE A 107 -7.71 13.98 -5.77
CA ILE A 107 -8.21 12.99 -6.74
C ILE A 107 -9.74 13.09 -6.84
N SER A 108 -10.26 12.83 -8.05
CA SER A 108 -11.70 12.77 -8.27
C SER A 108 -12.31 11.47 -7.72
N GLU A 109 -13.62 11.45 -7.51
CA GLU A 109 -14.33 10.24 -7.06
C GLU A 109 -14.10 9.04 -8.00
N LYS A 110 -13.94 9.28 -9.30
CA LYS A 110 -13.69 8.22 -10.30
C LYS A 110 -12.28 7.62 -10.19
N GLU A 111 -11.35 8.34 -9.58
CA GLU A 111 -9.97 7.89 -9.36
C GLU A 111 -9.80 7.19 -8.01
N MET A 112 -10.82 7.24 -7.16
CA MET A 112 -10.80 6.53 -5.88
C MET A 112 -10.80 5.02 -6.12
N PRO A 113 -9.88 4.27 -5.48
CA PRO A 113 -9.80 2.84 -5.68
C PRO A 113 -11.05 2.14 -5.13
N GLU A 114 -11.78 1.44 -6.01
CA GLU A 114 -12.88 0.58 -5.61
C GLU A 114 -12.35 -0.83 -5.28
N ILE A 115 -12.47 -1.24 -4.02
CA ILE A 115 -12.27 -2.63 -3.63
C ILE A 115 -13.61 -3.34 -3.69
N LYS A 116 -13.71 -4.34 -4.57
CA LYS A 116 -14.90 -5.17 -4.73
C LYS A 116 -14.69 -6.49 -3.99
N VAL A 117 -15.76 -6.98 -3.38
CA VAL A 117 -15.80 -8.30 -2.75
C VAL A 117 -16.75 -9.18 -3.55
N TYR A 118 -16.28 -10.33 -4.02
CA TYR A 118 -17.11 -11.27 -4.76
C TYR A 118 -18.18 -11.88 -3.85
N GLN A 119 -19.41 -11.93 -4.38
CA GLN A 119 -20.48 -12.70 -3.78
C GLN A 119 -20.22 -14.19 -4.04
N LEU A 120 -20.09 -14.96 -2.97
CA LEU A 120 -19.91 -16.41 -3.08
C LEU A 120 -21.22 -17.09 -3.47
N PRO A 121 -21.16 -18.18 -4.26
CA PRO A 121 -22.35 -18.96 -4.60
C PRO A 121 -22.95 -19.61 -3.35
N LEU A 122 -24.28 -19.82 -3.39
CA LEU A 122 -25.00 -20.51 -2.33
C LEU A 122 -24.57 -21.98 -2.20
N GLY A 123 -24.67 -22.52 -0.99
CA GLY A 123 -24.29 -23.88 -0.64
C GLY A 123 -22.86 -24.03 -0.08
N GLU A 124 -22.48 -25.25 0.26
CA GLU A 124 -21.17 -25.53 0.84
C GLU A 124 -20.10 -25.66 -0.26
N ARG A 125 -19.11 -24.76 -0.24
CA ARG A 125 -17.92 -24.82 -1.11
C ARG A 125 -16.67 -24.77 -0.22
N LYS A 126 -15.76 -25.72 -0.43
CA LYS A 126 -14.55 -25.88 0.39
C LYS A 126 -13.32 -25.67 -0.47
N ILE A 127 -12.38 -24.90 0.07
CA ILE A 127 -11.02 -24.79 -0.45
C ILE A 127 -10.08 -25.27 0.64
N ARG A 128 -9.22 -26.22 0.29
CA ARG A 128 -8.21 -26.75 1.19
C ARG A 128 -6.86 -26.15 0.81
N VAL A 129 -6.22 -25.54 1.78
CA VAL A 129 -4.85 -25.04 1.66
C VAL A 129 -4.00 -25.97 2.54
N LEU A 130 -3.14 -26.77 1.91
CA LEU A 130 -2.25 -27.74 2.55
C LEU A 130 -0.98 -27.04 3.05
#